data_AF-G0P0D8-F1
#
_entry.id   AF-G0P0D8-F1
#
_cell.length_a   1.000
_cell.length_b   1.000
_cell.length_c   1.000
_cell.angle_alpha   90.00
_cell.angle_beta   90.00
_cell.angle_gamma   90.00
#
_symmetry.space_group_name_H-M   'P 1'
#
loop_
_entity.id
_entity.type
_entity.pdbx_description
1 polymer ?
#
loop_
_entity_poly.entity_id
_entity_poly.type
_entity_poly.pdbx_seq_one_letter_code
_entity_poly.pdbx_strand_id
1 'polypeptide(L)'
;MSKHITYVRPDLTTLPAILQEKVIRKFLSFELIPAGWHCQEKSFIENIRSLYKTSNMRVQYYGSPENLERYLFNFINFPGSQQFFQFDDSVFYKTNLSVYHSLGGNTFIYKKDMYELLFEYIPRIHTLPSLQKLAHSLINYYLRAMKRKLTTSHEMIDIDDEFRGYLCRKQRFMEEMMETGRWKLETDKFIFKKLIGTNGNLHYADELDSPSESPRTPKSKLKKKKKGRQQSDDNDYEEHNHLNDGTDIEQESEKRVRLVFRDLPRWIPLDLNMCSLAFFAMDADVEAF
;
A
#
# COMPACT_ATOMS: atom_id res chain seq x y z
N MET A 1 11.22 -18.21 -19.07
CA MET A 1 10.94 -16.84 -18.61
C MET A 1 9.84 -16.94 -17.55
N SER A 2 10.14 -16.61 -16.29
CA SER A 2 9.13 -16.54 -15.23
C SER A 2 8.16 -15.40 -15.54
N LYS A 3 6.86 -15.66 -15.50
CA LYS A 3 5.87 -14.58 -15.57
C LYS A 3 6.04 -13.74 -14.31
N HIS A 4 6.40 -12.46 -14.44
CA HIS A 4 6.39 -11.54 -13.31
C HIS A 4 4.95 -11.35 -12.86
N ILE A 5 4.59 -11.99 -11.75
CA ILE A 5 3.32 -11.76 -11.08
C ILE A 5 3.44 -10.40 -10.38
N THR A 6 2.58 -9.47 -10.75
CA THR A 6 2.50 -8.16 -10.08
C THR A 6 1.14 -8.08 -9.43
N TYR A 7 1.08 -7.79 -8.12
CA TYR A 7 -0.19 -7.66 -7.41
C TYR A 7 -0.83 -6.27 -7.57
N VAL A 8 -0.02 -5.25 -7.81
CA VAL A 8 -0.49 -3.88 -7.99
C VAL A 8 -0.23 -3.49 -9.43
N ARG A 9 -1.30 -3.18 -10.18
CA ARG A 9 -1.16 -2.65 -11.53
C ARG A 9 -0.79 -1.17 -11.43
N PRO A 10 0.28 -0.72 -12.12
CA PRO A 10 0.67 0.67 -12.08
C PRO A 10 -0.40 1.48 -12.80
N ASP A 11 -0.67 2.66 -12.25
CA ASP A 11 -1.75 3.51 -12.73
C ASP A 11 -1.32 4.97 -12.64
N LEU A 12 -1.29 5.60 -13.82
CA LEU A 12 -0.98 7.01 -14.04
C LEU A 12 -2.23 7.83 -14.39
N THR A 13 -3.38 7.18 -14.55
CA THR A 13 -4.63 7.88 -14.87
C THR A 13 -5.07 8.81 -13.75
N THR A 14 -4.59 8.53 -12.53
CA THR A 14 -4.84 9.32 -11.33
C THR A 14 -3.90 10.50 -11.17
N LEU A 15 -2.80 10.57 -11.94
CA LEU A 15 -1.92 11.73 -11.93
C LEU A 15 -2.62 12.94 -12.55
N PRO A 16 -2.45 14.14 -11.96
CA PRO A 16 -2.77 15.40 -12.63
C PRO A 16 -2.06 15.52 -13.98
N ALA A 17 -2.69 16.18 -14.96
CA ALA A 17 -2.17 16.35 -16.31
C ALA A 17 -0.73 16.89 -16.34
N ILE A 18 -0.42 17.88 -15.49
CA ILE A 18 0.92 18.45 -15.36
C ILE A 18 1.97 17.41 -14.97
N LEU A 19 1.62 16.46 -14.09
CA LEU A 19 2.52 15.40 -13.66
C LEU A 19 2.64 14.29 -14.71
N GLN A 20 1.55 13.96 -15.41
CA GLN A 20 1.59 13.07 -16.59
C GLN A 20 2.56 13.62 -17.64
N GLU A 21 2.47 14.91 -17.94
CA GLU A 21 3.37 15.60 -18.88
C GLU A 21 4.83 15.52 -18.41
N LYS A 22 5.07 15.73 -17.11
CA LYS A 22 6.41 15.61 -16.52
C LYS A 22 7.01 14.22 -16.74
N VAL A 23 6.22 13.16 -16.57
CA VAL A 23 6.66 11.78 -16.84
C VAL A 23 7.01 11.62 -18.32
N ILE A 24 6.13 12.06 -19.23
CA ILE A 24 6.34 11.94 -20.68
C ILE A 24 7.59 12.69 -21.13
N ARG A 25 7.79 13.92 -20.66
CA ARG A 25 8.96 14.76 -21.00
C ARG A 25 10.27 14.24 -20.41
N LYS A 26 10.23 13.47 -19.33
CA LYS A 26 11.40 12.80 -18.77
C LYS A 26 11.74 11.50 -19.50
N PHE A 27 10.75 10.87 -20.11
CA PHE A 27 10.92 9.64 -20.86
C PHE A 27 11.35 9.88 -22.32
N LEU A 28 10.70 10.83 -23.00
CA LEU A 28 10.95 11.13 -24.40
C LEU A 28 11.94 12.29 -24.54
N SER A 29 12.79 12.22 -25.56
CA SER A 29 13.63 13.36 -25.96
C SER A 29 12.78 14.55 -26.42
N PHE A 30 13.25 15.76 -26.16
CA PHE A 30 12.47 16.98 -26.41
C PHE A 30 12.15 17.18 -27.90
N GLU A 31 12.95 16.64 -28.81
CA GLU A 31 12.75 16.72 -30.28
C GLU A 31 11.52 15.93 -30.75
N LEU A 32 11.07 14.96 -29.94
CA LEU A 32 9.89 14.16 -30.21
C LEU A 32 8.59 14.83 -29.71
N ILE A 33 8.71 15.84 -28.85
CA ILE A 33 7.57 16.54 -28.26
C ILE A 33 7.43 17.91 -28.90
N PRO A 34 6.31 18.21 -29.58
CA PRO A 34 6.06 19.54 -30.14
C PRO A 34 6.14 20.64 -29.07
N ALA A 35 6.73 21.80 -29.41
CA ALA A 35 6.97 22.90 -28.46
C ALA A 35 5.70 23.45 -27.79
N GLY A 36 4.52 23.33 -28.42
CA GLY A 36 3.24 23.76 -27.86
C GLY A 36 2.36 22.63 -27.29
N TRP A 37 2.83 21.38 -27.34
CA TRP A 37 2.06 20.26 -26.83
C TRP A 37 2.08 20.24 -25.29
N HIS A 38 0.94 19.98 -24.67
CA HIS A 38 0.76 19.87 -23.23
C HIS A 38 -0.30 18.80 -22.93
N CYS A 39 -0.23 18.18 -21.75
CA CYS A 39 -1.31 17.30 -21.30
C CYS A 39 -2.53 18.13 -20.90
N GLN A 40 -3.71 17.62 -21.26
CA GLN A 40 -5.02 18.19 -20.89
C GLN A 40 -5.62 17.38 -19.73
N GLU A 41 -6.66 17.93 -19.09
CA GLU A 41 -7.47 17.23 -18.07
C GLU A 41 -8.35 16.15 -18.72
N LYS A 42 -7.70 15.11 -19.22
CA LYS A 42 -8.26 13.97 -19.94
C LYS A 42 -7.57 12.70 -19.45
N SER A 43 -8.02 11.55 -19.96
CA SER A 43 -7.34 10.28 -19.67
C SER A 43 -5.90 10.29 -20.17
N PHE A 44 -5.01 9.59 -19.47
CA PHE A 44 -3.58 9.54 -19.82
C PHE A 44 -3.35 9.04 -21.26
N ILE A 45 -4.11 8.01 -21.68
CA ILE A 45 -4.06 7.49 -23.05
C ILE A 45 -4.55 8.51 -24.09
N GLU A 46 -5.54 9.35 -23.78
CA GLU A 46 -5.96 10.44 -24.67
C GLU A 46 -4.87 11.49 -24.83
N ASN A 47 -4.17 11.83 -23.75
CA ASN A 47 -3.00 12.71 -23.80
C ASN A 47 -1.91 12.12 -24.69
N ILE A 48 -1.60 10.83 -24.57
CA ILE A 48 -0.65 10.14 -25.46
C ILE A 48 -1.12 10.16 -26.92
N ARG A 49 -2.39 9.87 -27.19
CA ARG A 49 -2.94 9.91 -28.56
C ARG A 49 -2.89 11.33 -29.14
N SER A 50 -3.08 12.36 -28.33
CA SER A 50 -2.92 13.76 -28.76
C SER A 50 -1.48 14.09 -29.12
N LEU A 51 -0.51 13.54 -28.40
CA LEU A 51 0.91 13.68 -28.70
C LEU A 51 1.23 13.07 -30.07
N TYR A 52 0.74 11.87 -30.36
CA TYR A 52 0.95 11.21 -31.65
C TYR A 52 0.43 12.05 -32.84
N LYS A 53 -0.76 12.66 -32.67
CA LYS A 53 -1.36 13.53 -33.69
C LYS A 53 -0.51 14.78 -33.91
N THR A 54 -0.07 15.42 -32.83
CA THR A 54 0.67 16.71 -32.88
C THR A 54 2.15 16.54 -33.25
N SER A 55 2.77 15.41 -32.93
CA SER A 55 4.18 15.13 -33.26
C SER A 55 4.42 14.84 -34.73
N ASN A 56 3.37 14.83 -35.57
CA ASN A 56 3.40 14.33 -36.94
C ASN A 56 4.04 12.93 -37.01
N MET A 57 3.55 12.01 -36.17
CA MET A 57 3.99 10.60 -36.14
C MET A 57 5.44 10.35 -35.68
N ARG A 58 6.21 11.36 -35.27
CA ARG A 58 7.59 11.18 -34.75
C ARG A 58 7.71 10.20 -33.57
N VAL A 59 6.70 10.12 -32.70
CA VAL A 59 6.73 9.20 -31.53
C VAL A 59 6.42 7.74 -31.89
N GLN A 60 6.10 7.43 -33.15
CA GLN A 60 5.76 6.06 -33.58
C GLN A 60 6.89 5.05 -33.44
N TYR A 61 8.13 5.50 -33.23
CA TYR A 61 9.24 4.62 -32.86
C TYR A 61 8.90 3.75 -31.63
N TYR A 62 8.04 4.25 -30.73
CA TYR A 62 7.56 3.52 -29.55
C TYR A 62 6.34 2.62 -29.83
N GLY A 63 5.95 2.44 -31.10
CA GLY A 63 4.81 1.63 -31.50
C GLY A 63 3.48 2.38 -31.43
N SER A 64 2.40 1.68 -31.03
CA SER A 64 1.09 2.30 -30.84
C SER A 64 1.04 3.18 -29.56
N PRO A 65 0.06 4.08 -29.43
CA PRO A 65 -0.17 4.84 -28.19
C PRO A 65 -0.22 3.96 -26.93
N GLU A 66 -0.84 2.78 -27.02
CA GLU A 66 -0.96 1.81 -25.93
C GLU A 66 0.40 1.15 -25.58
N ASN A 67 1.28 0.98 -26.57
CA ASN A 67 2.65 0.51 -26.32
C ASN A 67 3.47 1.58 -25.61
N LEU A 68 3.38 2.84 -26.04
CA LEU A 68 4.05 3.94 -25.35
C LEU A 68 3.54 4.10 -23.91
N GLU A 69 2.22 3.99 -23.69
CA GLU A 69 1.63 3.98 -22.35
C GLU A 69 2.25 2.88 -21.48
N ARG A 70 2.37 1.66 -22.01
CA ARG A 70 3.02 0.55 -21.30
C ARG A 70 4.49 0.82 -21.00
N TYR A 71 5.24 1.43 -21.91
CA TYR A 71 6.63 1.81 -21.66
C TYR A 71 6.74 2.88 -20.57
N LEU A 72 5.84 3.87 -20.58
CA LEU A 72 5.77 4.90 -19.54
C LEU A 72 5.44 4.29 -18.17
N PHE A 73 4.49 3.34 -18.11
CA PHE A 73 4.22 2.59 -16.88
C PHE A 73 5.46 1.84 -16.39
N ASN A 74 6.22 1.19 -17.26
CA ASN A 74 7.45 0.53 -16.85
C ASN A 74 8.53 1.54 -16.41
N PHE A 75 8.61 2.69 -17.07
CA PHE A 75 9.60 3.71 -16.79
C PHE A 75 9.45 4.35 -15.42
N ILE A 76 8.22 4.50 -14.90
CA ILE A 76 8.01 5.05 -13.54
C ILE A 76 8.29 4.03 -12.42
N ASN A 77 8.41 2.75 -12.76
CA ASN A 77 8.45 1.64 -11.82
C ASN A 77 9.88 1.30 -11.38
N PHE A 78 10.60 2.28 -10.84
CA PHE A 78 11.90 2.06 -10.21
C PHE A 78 11.95 2.63 -8.79
N PRO A 79 12.76 2.04 -7.89
CA PRO A 79 12.99 2.61 -6.57
C PRO A 79 13.53 4.04 -6.66
N GLY A 80 12.88 4.99 -5.99
CA GLY A 80 13.27 6.40 -6.05
C GLY A 80 12.57 7.23 -7.14
N SER A 81 11.62 6.65 -7.86
CA SER A 81 10.90 7.35 -8.93
C SER A 81 10.16 8.59 -8.41
N GLN A 82 9.59 8.54 -7.20
CA GLN A 82 8.95 9.70 -6.58
C GLN A 82 9.89 10.91 -6.51
N GLN A 83 11.13 10.70 -6.03
CA GLN A 83 12.15 11.74 -5.90
C GLN A 83 12.63 12.20 -7.29
N PHE A 84 12.83 11.27 -8.21
CA PHE A 84 13.27 11.57 -9.57
C PHE A 84 12.27 12.46 -10.32
N PHE A 85 10.98 12.16 -10.23
CA PHE A 85 9.92 12.99 -10.81
C PHE A 85 9.51 14.16 -9.91
N GLN A 86 10.05 14.25 -8.69
CA GLN A 86 9.69 15.24 -7.67
C GLN A 86 8.16 15.30 -7.46
N PHE A 87 7.54 14.14 -7.26
CA PHE A 87 6.14 14.07 -6.87
C PHE A 87 6.00 14.38 -5.39
N ASP A 88 5.03 15.24 -5.07
CA ASP A 88 4.63 15.51 -3.70
C ASP A 88 4.01 14.25 -3.06
N ASP A 89 4.09 14.11 -1.75
CA ASP A 89 3.53 12.96 -1.03
C ASP A 89 2.01 12.88 -1.10
N SER A 90 1.33 13.98 -1.40
CA SER A 90 -0.11 14.01 -1.66
C SER A 90 -0.49 13.42 -3.01
N VAL A 91 0.46 13.31 -3.96
CA VAL A 91 0.18 12.82 -5.30
C VAL A 91 -0.10 11.33 -5.27
N PHE A 92 -1.33 10.98 -5.64
CA PHE A 92 -1.74 9.60 -5.78
C PHE A 92 -1.30 9.04 -7.14
N TYR A 93 -0.54 7.95 -7.10
CA TYR A 93 -0.19 7.12 -8.26
C TYR A 93 0.21 5.73 -7.77
N LYS A 94 -0.07 4.71 -8.59
CA LYS A 94 0.27 3.32 -8.26
C LYS A 94 1.55 2.90 -8.97
N THR A 95 2.44 2.23 -8.24
CA THR A 95 3.66 1.63 -8.80
C THR A 95 3.57 0.11 -8.81
N ASN A 96 4.42 -0.55 -9.59
CA ASN A 96 4.54 -2.00 -9.57
C ASN A 96 5.05 -2.48 -8.21
N LEU A 97 4.29 -3.36 -7.58
CA LEU A 97 4.75 -4.11 -6.42
C LEU A 97 5.63 -5.28 -6.88
N SER A 98 6.92 -5.24 -6.50
CA SER A 98 7.84 -6.34 -6.78
C SER A 98 7.54 -7.53 -5.87
N VAL A 99 7.32 -8.69 -6.49
CA VAL A 99 7.02 -9.95 -5.80
C VAL A 99 8.19 -10.90 -5.97
N TYR A 100 8.56 -11.56 -4.87
CA TYR A 100 9.67 -12.50 -4.81
C TYR A 100 9.16 -13.88 -4.44
N HIS A 101 9.84 -14.92 -4.88
CA HIS A 101 9.50 -16.29 -4.54
C HIS A 101 10.68 -16.96 -3.86
N SER A 102 10.40 -17.69 -2.78
CA SER A 102 11.39 -18.63 -2.21
C SER A 102 11.56 -19.85 -3.12
N LEU A 103 12.60 -20.65 -2.84
CA LEU A 103 12.79 -21.95 -3.49
C LEU A 103 11.62 -22.91 -3.24
N GLY A 104 10.89 -22.75 -2.14
CA GLY A 104 9.69 -23.52 -1.82
C GLY A 104 8.41 -23.01 -2.48
N GLY A 105 8.48 -21.94 -3.28
CA GLY A 105 7.32 -21.36 -3.96
C GLY A 105 6.54 -20.31 -3.16
N ASN A 106 6.84 -20.12 -1.87
CA ASN A 106 6.20 -19.09 -1.06
C ASN A 106 6.49 -17.69 -1.60
N THR A 107 5.52 -16.80 -1.49
CA THR A 107 5.52 -15.47 -2.10
C THR A 107 5.85 -14.43 -1.05
N PHE A 108 6.80 -13.54 -1.36
CA PHE A 108 7.25 -12.50 -0.44
C PHE A 108 7.23 -11.13 -1.09
N ILE A 109 7.00 -10.11 -0.28
CA ILE A 109 7.23 -8.70 -0.63
C ILE A 109 8.10 -8.06 0.45
N TYR A 110 8.80 -6.96 0.12
CA TYR A 110 9.45 -6.19 1.17
C TYR A 110 8.39 -5.52 2.05
N LYS A 111 8.65 -5.49 3.37
CA LYS A 111 7.75 -4.89 4.36
C LYS A 111 7.42 -3.43 4.04
N LYS A 112 8.39 -2.65 3.54
CA LYS A 112 8.17 -1.27 3.08
C LYS A 112 7.19 -1.15 1.90
N ASP A 113 7.07 -2.20 1.09
CA ASP A 113 6.20 -2.24 -0.09
C ASP A 113 4.79 -2.75 0.27
N MET A 114 4.55 -3.15 1.53
CA MET A 114 3.22 -3.46 2.05
C MET A 114 2.26 -2.27 1.88
N TYR A 115 2.74 -1.04 2.00
CA TYR A 115 1.89 0.14 1.79
C TYR A 115 1.42 0.26 0.33
N GLU A 116 2.24 -0.15 -0.64
CA GLU A 116 1.84 -0.25 -2.06
C GLU A 116 0.74 -1.31 -2.23
N LEU A 117 0.83 -2.44 -1.52
CA LEU A 117 -0.22 -3.45 -1.51
C LEU A 117 -1.52 -2.92 -0.90
N LEU A 118 -1.45 -2.23 0.24
CA LEU A 118 -2.63 -1.66 0.92
C LEU A 118 -3.39 -0.66 0.05
N PHE A 119 -2.71 0.06 -0.84
CA PHE A 119 -3.36 0.94 -1.82
C PHE A 119 -4.32 0.20 -2.76
N GLU A 120 -4.05 -1.07 -3.07
CA GLU A 120 -4.93 -1.87 -3.93
C GLU A 120 -6.25 -2.24 -3.23
N TYR A 121 -6.22 -2.26 -1.90
CA TYR A 121 -7.36 -2.61 -1.05
C TYR A 121 -8.05 -1.39 -0.44
N ILE A 122 -7.79 -0.18 -0.97
CA ILE A 122 -8.58 0.99 -0.61
C ILE A 122 -10.04 0.76 -1.04
N PRO A 123 -11.01 0.91 -0.12
CA PRO A 123 -12.43 0.77 -0.44
C PRO A 123 -12.86 1.72 -1.55
N ARG A 124 -13.76 1.28 -2.42
CA ARG A 124 -14.39 2.16 -3.40
C ARG A 124 -15.36 3.09 -2.69
N ILE A 125 -15.04 4.37 -2.71
CA ILE A 125 -15.89 5.42 -2.14
C ILE A 125 -16.79 5.94 -3.24
N HIS A 126 -18.06 5.54 -3.23
CA HIS A 126 -19.10 6.01 -4.15
C HIS A 126 -19.60 7.40 -3.75
N THR A 127 -18.73 8.41 -3.85
CA THR A 127 -19.02 9.82 -3.55
C THR A 127 -18.78 10.71 -4.77
N LEU A 128 -18.97 12.02 -4.61
CA LEU A 128 -18.60 13.01 -5.62
C LEU A 128 -17.12 12.84 -6.02
N PRO A 129 -16.76 12.93 -7.33
CA PRO A 129 -15.39 12.69 -7.79
C PRO A 129 -14.31 13.54 -7.09
N SER A 130 -14.65 14.76 -6.69
CA SER A 130 -13.78 15.67 -5.92
C SER A 130 -13.45 15.11 -4.53
N LEU A 131 -14.45 14.59 -3.82
CA LEU A 131 -14.29 14.00 -2.50
C LEU A 131 -13.55 12.67 -2.57
N GLN A 132 -13.86 11.85 -3.57
CA GLN A 132 -13.11 10.62 -3.82
C GLN A 132 -11.62 10.92 -4.04
N LYS A 133 -11.31 11.95 -4.85
CA LYS A 133 -9.94 12.40 -5.08
C LYS A 133 -9.28 12.88 -3.79
N LEU A 134 -9.99 13.64 -2.96
CA LEU A 134 -9.48 14.10 -1.66
C LEU A 134 -9.19 12.93 -0.72
N ALA A 135 -10.14 12.01 -0.55
CA ALA A 135 -10.00 10.83 0.29
C ALA A 135 -8.80 9.97 -0.15
N HIS A 136 -8.66 9.68 -1.44
CA HIS A 136 -7.50 8.97 -1.97
C HIS A 136 -6.19 9.72 -1.71
N SER A 137 -6.18 11.05 -1.84
CA SER A 137 -4.99 11.87 -1.57
C SER A 137 -4.59 11.84 -0.09
N LEU A 138 -5.56 11.90 0.82
CA LEU A 138 -5.34 11.81 2.27
C LEU A 138 -4.82 10.43 2.69
N ILE A 139 -5.46 9.37 2.20
CA ILE A 139 -5.00 8.00 2.44
C ILE A 139 -3.59 7.82 1.88
N ASN A 140 -3.31 8.36 0.68
CA ASN A 140 -1.99 8.27 0.07
C ASN A 140 -0.92 8.99 0.87
N TYR A 141 -1.20 10.21 1.30
CA TYR A 141 -0.32 10.96 2.17
C TYR A 141 -0.01 10.18 3.46
N TYR A 142 -1.04 9.63 4.11
CA TYR A 142 -0.88 8.84 5.33
C TYR A 142 -0.02 7.59 5.10
N LEU A 143 -0.34 6.77 4.09
CA LEU A 143 0.41 5.55 3.80
C LEU A 143 1.87 5.85 3.44
N ARG A 144 2.14 6.93 2.70
CA ARG A 144 3.52 7.37 2.40
C ARG A 144 4.26 7.88 3.63
N ALA A 145 3.58 8.62 4.50
CA ALA A 145 4.15 9.04 5.78
C ALA A 145 4.54 7.83 6.64
N MET A 146 3.70 6.79 6.66
CA MET A 146 4.00 5.54 7.37
C MET A 146 5.14 4.76 6.71
N LYS A 147 5.18 4.67 5.38
CA LYS A 147 6.27 4.06 4.61
C LYS A 147 7.63 4.69 4.94
N ARG A 148 7.70 6.01 5.08
CA ARG A 148 8.95 6.72 5.42
C ARG A 148 9.49 6.38 6.80
N LYS A 149 8.62 6.09 7.76
CA LYS A 149 9.03 5.62 9.10
C LYS A 149 9.68 4.22 9.08
N LEU A 150 9.61 3.55 7.93
CA LEU A 150 10.03 2.16 7.72
C LEU A 150 11.32 2.04 6.88
N THR A 151 12.03 3.17 6.70
CA THR A 151 13.10 3.38 5.70
C THR A 151 14.32 2.46 5.82
N THR A 152 14.50 1.73 6.93
CA THR A 152 15.64 0.83 7.15
C THR A 152 15.30 -0.65 6.99
N SER A 153 14.02 -1.03 6.86
CA SER A 153 13.64 -2.44 6.83
C SER A 153 13.93 -3.06 5.46
N HIS A 154 14.92 -3.95 5.41
CA HIS A 154 15.14 -4.89 4.30
C HIS A 154 14.40 -6.22 4.54
N GLU A 155 13.52 -6.24 5.53
CA GLU A 155 12.70 -7.37 5.91
C GLU A 155 11.67 -7.67 4.82
N MET A 156 11.46 -8.96 4.58
CA MET A 156 10.43 -9.47 3.68
C MET A 156 9.34 -10.14 4.50
N ILE A 157 8.11 -10.04 4.01
CA ILE A 157 6.93 -10.64 4.63
C ILE A 157 6.30 -11.61 3.63
N ASP A 158 5.81 -12.74 4.15
CA ASP A 158 5.06 -13.72 3.36
C ASP A 158 3.68 -13.14 3.02
N ILE A 159 3.24 -13.33 1.78
CA ILE A 159 1.94 -12.89 1.26
C ILE A 159 1.28 -14.12 0.66
N ASP A 160 0.55 -14.84 1.51
CA ASP A 160 -0.23 -16.00 1.11
C ASP A 160 -1.67 -15.63 0.72
N ASP A 161 -2.42 -16.64 0.25
CA ASP A 161 -3.82 -16.48 -0.15
C ASP A 161 -4.71 -16.10 1.04
N GLU A 162 -4.35 -16.55 2.25
CA GLU A 162 -5.06 -16.26 3.49
C GLU A 162 -4.99 -14.76 3.80
N PHE A 163 -3.78 -14.18 3.81
CA PHE A 163 -3.56 -12.76 4.04
C PHE A 163 -4.26 -11.89 2.99
N ARG A 164 -4.17 -12.26 1.72
CA ARG A 164 -4.88 -11.55 0.64
C ARG A 164 -6.39 -11.66 0.79
N GLY A 165 -6.89 -12.84 1.16
CA GLY A 165 -8.30 -13.06 1.46
C GLY A 165 -8.80 -12.18 2.60
N TYR A 166 -7.99 -12.01 3.65
CA TYR A 166 -8.28 -11.10 4.75
C TYR A 166 -8.41 -9.64 4.27
N LEU A 167 -7.44 -9.14 3.49
CA LEU A 167 -7.50 -7.78 2.95
C LEU A 167 -8.74 -7.57 2.05
N CYS A 168 -9.05 -8.53 1.18
CA CYS A 168 -10.28 -8.52 0.37
C CYS A 168 -11.55 -8.43 1.21
N ARG A 169 -11.66 -9.24 2.29
CA ARG A 169 -12.84 -9.24 3.17
C ARG A 169 -12.97 -7.90 3.89
N LYS A 170 -11.85 -7.34 4.38
CA LYS A 170 -11.84 -6.03 5.03
C LYS A 170 -12.24 -4.91 4.08
N GLN A 171 -11.73 -4.90 2.85
CA GLN A 171 -12.14 -3.95 1.82
C GLN A 171 -13.66 -4.00 1.57
N ARG A 172 -14.21 -5.20 1.31
CA ARG A 172 -15.65 -5.37 1.08
C ARG A 172 -16.51 -4.98 2.28
N PHE A 173 -16.07 -5.34 3.48
CA PHE A 173 -16.76 -4.95 4.71
C PHE A 173 -16.85 -3.42 4.84
N MET A 174 -15.76 -2.70 4.54
CA MET A 174 -15.77 -1.24 4.53
C MET A 174 -16.69 -0.68 3.44
N GLU A 175 -16.66 -1.24 2.22
CA GLU A 175 -17.56 -0.84 1.13
C GLU A 175 -19.02 -1.00 1.52
N GLU A 176 -19.41 -2.17 2.05
CA GLU A 176 -20.77 -2.45 2.53
C GLU A 176 -21.16 -1.50 3.68
N MET A 177 -20.24 -1.25 4.62
CA MET A 177 -20.48 -0.32 5.74
C MET A 177 -20.71 1.12 5.25
N MET A 178 -19.97 1.56 4.22
CA MET A 178 -20.16 2.86 3.57
C MET A 178 -21.51 2.95 2.85
N GLU A 179 -21.83 1.94 2.02
CA GLU A 179 -23.09 1.86 1.26
C GLU A 179 -24.32 1.85 2.16
N THR A 180 -24.26 1.11 3.27
CA THR A 180 -25.36 1.02 4.24
C THR A 180 -25.45 2.22 5.18
N GLY A 181 -24.48 3.14 5.16
CA GLY A 181 -24.39 4.25 6.09
C GLY A 181 -24.11 3.84 7.55
N ARG A 182 -23.84 2.56 7.83
CA ARG A 182 -23.59 2.02 9.18
C ARG A 182 -22.39 2.67 9.86
N TRP A 183 -21.44 3.17 9.08
CA TRP A 183 -20.29 3.92 9.61
C TRP A 183 -20.69 5.09 10.52
N LYS A 184 -21.85 5.71 10.28
CA LYS A 184 -22.36 6.82 11.10
C LYS A 184 -22.66 6.40 12.55
N LEU A 185 -23.05 5.14 12.74
CA LEU A 185 -23.34 4.56 14.05
C LEU A 185 -22.06 4.14 14.80
N GLU A 186 -20.95 4.06 14.08
CA GLU A 186 -19.65 3.64 14.59
C GLU A 186 -18.65 4.79 14.68
N THR A 187 -19.10 6.05 14.55
CA THR A 187 -18.27 7.25 14.61
C THR A 187 -17.35 7.25 15.85
N ASP A 188 -17.85 6.83 17.01
CA ASP A 188 -17.05 6.70 18.24
C ASP A 188 -15.86 5.73 18.14
N LYS A 189 -15.95 4.72 17.27
CA LYS A 189 -14.84 3.80 16.99
C LYS A 189 -13.79 4.49 16.12
N PHE A 190 -14.21 5.34 15.18
CA PHE A 190 -13.35 6.02 14.21
C PHE A 190 -12.88 7.41 14.63
N ILE A 191 -13.34 7.93 15.77
CA ILE A 191 -12.71 9.12 16.35
C ILE A 191 -11.25 8.73 16.61
N PHE A 192 -10.33 9.39 15.89
CA PHE A 192 -8.92 9.46 16.27
C PHE A 192 -8.96 9.82 17.75
N LYS A 193 -8.70 8.85 18.64
CA LYS A 193 -8.57 9.13 20.06
C LYS A 193 -7.45 10.15 20.13
N LYS A 194 -7.85 11.40 20.23
CA LYS A 194 -6.97 12.54 20.27
C LYS A 194 -6.06 12.19 21.42
N LEU A 195 -4.79 11.95 21.12
CA LEU A 195 -3.73 11.88 22.13
C LEU A 195 -3.61 13.31 22.66
N ILE A 196 -4.66 13.79 23.33
CA ILE A 196 -4.60 14.93 24.21
C ILE A 196 -3.78 14.39 25.37
N GLY A 197 -2.46 14.55 25.29
CA GLY A 197 -1.67 14.59 26.50
C GLY A 197 -2.34 15.59 27.42
N THR A 198 -2.77 15.15 28.59
CA THR A 198 -3.50 15.96 29.57
C THR A 198 -2.68 17.13 30.13
N ASN A 199 -1.46 17.36 29.63
CA ASN A 199 -0.67 18.55 29.88
C ASN A 199 -0.33 19.20 28.54
N GLY A 200 -0.86 20.40 28.31
CA GLY A 200 -0.77 21.15 27.05
C GLY A 200 0.63 21.58 26.63
N ASN A 201 1.51 20.62 26.34
CA ASN A 201 2.75 20.83 25.60
C ASN A 201 2.84 19.78 24.49
N LEU A 202 2.51 20.21 23.27
CA LEU A 202 2.90 19.50 22.06
C LEU A 202 4.41 19.70 21.87
N HIS A 203 5.22 18.83 22.48
CA HIS A 203 6.60 18.66 22.04
C HIS A 203 6.60 17.74 20.82
N TYR A 204 6.79 18.30 19.62
CA TYR A 204 7.40 17.54 18.54
C TYR A 204 8.84 17.28 18.98
N ALA A 205 9.14 16.05 19.38
CA ALA A 205 10.52 15.63 19.56
C ALA A 205 11.14 15.47 18.16
N ASP A 206 11.76 16.55 17.68
CA ASP A 206 12.93 16.44 16.81
C ASP A 206 14.08 15.93 17.69
N GLU A 207 14.26 14.61 17.75
CA GLU A 207 15.53 14.01 18.16
C GLU A 207 16.27 13.58 16.90
N LEU A 208 17.09 14.51 16.41
CA LEU A 208 18.21 14.24 15.51
C LEU A 208 19.30 13.47 16.28
N ASP A 209 19.95 12.58 15.53
CA ASP A 209 21.01 11.65 15.92
C ASP A 209 22.05 12.15 16.95
N SER A 210 22.40 11.26 17.89
CA SER A 210 23.78 11.13 18.39
C SER A 210 24.04 9.69 18.87
N PRO A 211 25.13 9.04 18.43
CA PRO A 211 25.40 7.64 18.74
C PRO A 211 26.09 7.51 20.11
N SER A 212 25.41 6.91 21.08
CA SER A 212 26.03 6.50 22.35
C SER A 212 26.45 5.04 22.31
N GLU A 213 27.72 4.82 22.59
CA GLU A 213 28.43 3.54 22.66
C GLU A 213 27.71 2.49 23.54
N SER A 214 27.67 1.25 23.05
CA SER A 214 27.13 0.09 23.77
C SER A 214 28.21 -0.58 24.64
N PRO A 215 27.97 -0.78 25.95
CA PRO A 215 28.84 -1.61 26.78
C PRO A 215 28.63 -3.10 26.47
N ARG A 216 29.74 -3.77 26.14
CA ARG A 216 29.83 -5.22 25.96
C ARG A 216 29.46 -5.96 27.25
N THR A 217 28.51 -6.90 27.17
CA THR A 217 28.32 -7.94 28.21
C THR A 217 28.80 -9.31 27.75
N PRO A 218 29.33 -10.17 28.66
CA PRO A 218 30.09 -11.36 28.28
C PRO A 218 29.23 -12.60 28.04
N LYS A 219 29.77 -13.44 27.15
CA LYS A 219 29.35 -14.79 26.76
C LYS A 219 28.96 -15.67 27.96
N SER A 220 27.75 -16.26 27.92
CA SER A 220 27.39 -17.41 28.74
C SER A 220 27.23 -18.68 27.89
N LYS A 221 27.74 -19.77 28.45
CA LYS A 221 28.18 -21.01 27.82
C LYS A 221 27.03 -21.94 27.38
N LEU A 222 27.27 -22.61 26.25
CA LEU A 222 26.61 -23.86 25.82
C LEU A 222 26.51 -24.87 26.98
N LYS A 223 25.31 -25.39 27.22
CA LYS A 223 25.11 -26.71 27.85
C LYS A 223 24.37 -27.62 26.87
N LYS A 224 25.10 -28.57 26.28
CA LYS A 224 24.56 -29.76 25.62
C LYS A 224 23.83 -30.61 26.67
N LYS A 225 22.55 -30.91 26.45
CA LYS A 225 21.86 -31.99 27.16
C LYS A 225 21.35 -33.01 26.14
N LYS A 226 21.88 -34.22 26.28
CA LYS A 226 21.60 -35.44 25.51
C LYS A 226 20.68 -36.31 26.36
N LYS A 227 19.53 -36.71 25.83
CA LYS A 227 18.63 -37.81 26.26
C LYS A 227 17.40 -37.71 25.35
N GLY A 228 16.78 -38.75 24.83
CA GLY A 228 16.85 -40.19 25.03
C GLY A 228 15.64 -40.74 24.27
N ARG A 229 15.84 -41.79 23.50
CA ARG A 229 14.83 -42.46 22.67
C ARG A 229 13.88 -43.23 23.59
N GLN A 230 12.57 -43.11 23.41
CA GLN A 230 11.63 -44.17 23.78
C GLN A 230 10.40 -44.12 22.87
N GLN A 231 9.95 -45.32 22.56
CA GLN A 231 9.01 -45.81 21.58
C GLN A 231 7.78 -46.33 22.34
N SER A 232 6.64 -46.51 21.65
CA SER A 232 5.31 -47.03 22.08
C SER A 232 4.25 -45.93 22.14
N ASP A 233 2.99 -46.09 21.73
CA ASP A 233 2.23 -47.14 21.05
C ASP A 233 0.96 -46.44 20.51
N ASP A 234 0.32 -47.09 19.53
CA ASP A 234 -1.10 -47.11 19.17
C ASP A 234 -2.02 -46.01 19.73
N ASN A 235 -2.70 -45.30 18.82
CA ASN A 235 -4.02 -44.74 19.11
C ASN A 235 -4.91 -44.76 17.86
N ASP A 236 -6.05 -45.42 18.04
CA ASP A 236 -7.22 -45.44 17.18
C ASP A 236 -7.74 -44.03 16.90
N TYR A 237 -8.03 -43.74 15.63
CA TYR A 237 -8.71 -42.52 15.22
C TYR A 237 -10.22 -42.78 15.12
N GLU A 238 -10.99 -42.28 16.09
CA GLU A 238 -12.42 -42.02 15.91
C GLU A 238 -12.60 -40.67 15.18
N GLU A 239 -13.29 -40.73 14.04
CA GLU A 239 -13.60 -39.60 13.16
C GLU A 239 -14.83 -38.84 13.69
N HIS A 240 -14.60 -37.85 14.57
CA HIS A 240 -15.63 -36.89 14.96
C HIS A 240 -15.68 -35.72 13.97
N ASN A 241 -16.70 -35.74 13.09
CA ASN A 241 -17.06 -34.60 12.24
C ASN A 241 -17.65 -33.46 13.08
N HIS A 242 -16.81 -32.56 13.55
CA HIS A 242 -17.23 -31.24 14.03
C HIS A 242 -17.39 -30.29 12.85
N LEU A 243 -18.62 -29.81 12.62
CA LEU A 243 -18.86 -28.62 11.81
C LEU A 243 -18.13 -27.46 12.48
N ASN A 244 -17.05 -27.01 11.85
CA ASN A 244 -16.27 -25.87 12.31
C ASN A 244 -17.03 -24.58 11.95
N ASP A 245 -17.48 -23.86 12.97
CA ASP A 245 -18.00 -22.50 12.83
C ASP A 245 -16.87 -21.60 12.30
N GLY A 246 -17.16 -20.76 11.32
CA GLY A 246 -16.14 -19.99 10.57
C GLY A 246 -15.36 -18.96 11.40
N THR A 247 -15.69 -18.83 12.67
CA THR A 247 -15.12 -17.90 13.66
C THR A 247 -13.67 -18.20 14.02
N ASP A 248 -13.24 -19.47 14.05
CA ASP A 248 -11.88 -19.83 14.46
C ASP A 248 -10.82 -19.49 13.39
N ILE A 249 -11.20 -19.60 12.11
CA ILE A 249 -10.32 -19.25 10.98
C ILE A 249 -10.09 -17.74 10.92
N GLU A 250 -11.12 -16.94 11.22
CA GLU A 250 -10.99 -15.48 11.25
C GLU A 250 -10.03 -15.01 12.34
N GLN A 251 -10.13 -15.58 13.55
CA GLN A 251 -9.24 -15.24 14.66
C GLN A 251 -7.77 -15.61 14.39
N GLU A 252 -7.49 -16.74 13.75
CA GLU A 252 -6.11 -17.15 13.44
C GLU A 252 -5.49 -16.28 12.35
N SER A 253 -6.26 -15.94 11.31
CA SER A 253 -5.84 -14.99 10.27
C SER A 253 -5.57 -13.60 10.87
N GLU A 254 -6.40 -13.16 11.82
CA GLU A 254 -6.22 -11.89 12.52
C GLU A 254 -4.98 -11.91 13.42
N LYS A 255 -4.68 -13.03 14.09
CA LYS A 255 -3.42 -13.18 14.86
C LYS A 255 -2.19 -13.13 13.96
N ARG A 256 -2.22 -13.77 12.78
CA ARG A 256 -1.13 -13.74 11.79
C ARG A 256 -0.91 -12.33 11.23
N VAL A 257 -1.99 -11.66 10.85
CA VAL A 257 -2.00 -10.23 10.49
C VAL A 257 -1.36 -9.45 11.63
N ARG A 258 -1.89 -9.56 12.86
CA ARG A 258 -1.33 -8.88 14.04
C ARG A 258 0.14 -9.21 14.28
N LEU A 259 0.64 -10.40 13.93
CA LEU A 259 2.05 -10.78 13.99
C LEU A 259 2.89 -10.08 12.93
N VAL A 260 2.43 -10.02 11.68
CA VAL A 260 3.06 -9.22 10.62
C VAL A 260 3.09 -7.73 11.00
N PHE A 261 2.05 -7.27 11.72
CA PHE A 261 1.91 -5.93 12.25
C PHE A 261 2.51 -5.73 13.66
N ARG A 262 3.03 -6.79 14.31
CA ARG A 262 3.53 -6.73 15.70
C ARG A 262 4.86 -5.99 15.80
N ASP A 263 5.66 -6.10 14.74
CA ASP A 263 6.94 -5.41 14.55
C ASP A 263 6.78 -4.12 13.74
N LEU A 264 5.53 -3.70 13.48
CA LEU A 264 5.21 -2.34 13.13
C LEU A 264 4.95 -1.57 14.43
N PRO A 265 5.27 -0.26 14.52
CA PRO A 265 5.05 0.51 15.73
C PRO A 265 3.62 0.27 16.26
N ARG A 266 3.44 0.00 17.56
CA ARG A 266 2.16 -0.32 18.24
C ARG A 266 1.00 0.69 18.01
N TRP A 267 1.24 1.74 17.24
CA TRP A 267 0.33 2.83 16.92
C TRP A 267 -0.32 2.73 15.53
N ILE A 268 -0.19 1.60 14.81
CA ILE A 268 -0.84 1.40 13.51
C ILE A 268 -2.04 0.44 13.63
N PRO A 269 -3.21 0.89 14.09
CA PRO A 269 -4.42 0.13 13.87
C PRO A 269 -4.83 0.30 12.40
N LEU A 270 -4.53 -0.70 11.58
CA LEU A 270 -5.00 -0.75 10.18
C LEU A 270 -6.52 -0.73 10.08
N ASP A 271 -7.21 -1.30 11.07
CA ASP A 271 -8.68 -1.35 11.13
C ASP A 271 -9.34 0.03 11.33
N LEU A 272 -8.59 1.02 11.84
CA LEU A 272 -9.18 2.27 12.33
C LEU A 272 -8.71 3.50 11.53
N ASN A 273 -7.46 3.57 11.07
CA ASN A 273 -6.94 4.83 10.51
C ASN A 273 -7.31 5.11 9.05
N MET A 274 -7.40 4.08 8.19
CA MET A 274 -7.81 4.30 6.80
C MET A 274 -9.29 4.69 6.71
N CYS A 275 -10.13 4.01 7.49
CA CYS A 275 -11.53 4.33 7.69
C CYS A 275 -11.70 5.76 8.19
N SER A 276 -11.00 6.16 9.26
CA SER A 276 -11.13 7.50 9.83
C SER A 276 -10.76 8.61 8.85
N LEU A 277 -9.75 8.40 7.99
CA LEU A 277 -9.37 9.35 6.94
C LEU A 277 -10.39 9.41 5.79
N ALA A 278 -10.95 8.26 5.39
CA ALA A 278 -12.03 8.20 4.42
C ALA A 278 -13.31 8.87 4.96
N PHE A 279 -13.66 8.63 6.22
CA PHE A 279 -14.83 9.20 6.89
C PHE A 279 -14.70 10.69 7.14
N PHE A 280 -13.52 11.20 7.51
CA PHE A 280 -13.29 12.64 7.64
C PHE A 280 -13.54 13.38 6.31
N ALA A 281 -13.23 12.76 5.18
CA ALA A 281 -13.53 13.33 3.86
C ALA A 281 -15.04 13.26 3.52
N MET A 282 -15.79 12.30 4.07
CA MET A 282 -17.24 12.14 3.84
C MET A 282 -18.10 13.01 4.76
N ASP A 283 -17.68 13.25 6.01
CA ASP A 283 -18.41 14.16 6.93
C ASP A 283 -18.38 15.62 6.44
N ALA A 284 -17.31 16.03 5.75
CA ALA A 284 -17.23 17.35 5.11
C ALA A 284 -18.30 17.57 4.01
N ASP A 285 -18.91 16.52 3.47
CA ASP A 285 -20.00 16.58 2.48
C ASP A 285 -21.35 16.90 3.13
N VAL A 286 -21.54 16.53 4.40
CA VAL A 286 -22.82 16.71 5.12
C VAL A 286 -23.00 18.15 5.60
N GLU A 287 -21.91 18.89 5.84
CA GLU A 287 -21.97 20.28 6.30
C GLU A 287 -21.96 21.31 5.14
N ALA A 288 -21.77 20.87 3.89
CA ALA A 288 -21.69 21.75 2.72
C ALA A 288 -23.02 21.93 1.95
N PHE A 289 -24.11 21.34 2.44
CA PHE A 289 -25.48 21.47 1.93
C PHE A 289 -26.45 21.89 3.04
#